data_AF-A0A7K1CVP8-F1
#
_entry.id   AF-A0A7K1CVP8-F1
#
_cell.length_a   1.000
_cell.length_b   1.000
_cell.length_c   1.000
_cell.angle_alpha   90.00
_cell.angle_beta   90.00
_cell.angle_gamma   90.00
#
_symmetry.space_group_name_H-M   'P 1'
#
loop_
_entity.id
_entity.type
_entity.pdbx_description
1 polymer ?
#
loop_
_entity_poly.entity_id
_entity_poly.type
_entity_poly.pdbx_seq_one_letter_code
_entity_poly.pdbx_strand_id
1 'polypeptide(L)'
;MAKQSNGTDTIILEGFNVNLNTPTHVLIQQTGSNFQLYVNGTLAGSDTLASGNIQNQADIFLGSLGIDATTGNGLQGFRGEIDEFLMFSKALTASEILQLSSTNSLDLMVTNNNSVGNVFYGQGMIVISDPRPKYGTITTKLFNDRLYNTVTQTTQSATLSTLEFSYNSTVTLYEHEYICRIKQDEFNFTANPTIRQNNDANSELPKSFVSNSEFSPYVTTVGLYNKNGELVAIGKLATPIKKRDTVDLNIIVRFDT
;
A
#
# COMPACT_ATOMS: atom_id res chain seq x y z
N MET A 1 11.15 -39.10 17.92
CA MET A 1 10.57 -39.92 16.84
C MET A 1 9.36 -39.20 16.26
N ALA A 2 9.19 -39.19 14.94
CA ALA A 2 7.96 -38.76 14.24
C ALA A 2 7.46 -39.92 13.36
N LYS A 3 6.14 -40.18 13.35
CA LYS A 3 5.55 -41.34 12.67
C LYS A 3 4.34 -40.92 11.84
N GLN A 4 4.20 -41.54 10.66
CA GLN A 4 3.02 -41.45 9.80
C GLN A 4 2.64 -42.84 9.28
N SER A 5 1.34 -43.13 9.12
CA SER A 5 0.87 -44.39 8.55
C SER A 5 -0.42 -44.21 7.76
N ASN A 6 -0.59 -45.01 6.71
CA ASN A 6 -1.83 -45.12 5.91
C ASN A 6 -2.62 -46.42 6.23
N GLY A 7 -2.24 -47.14 7.29
CA GLY A 7 -2.82 -48.44 7.67
C GLY A 7 -2.10 -49.67 7.10
N THR A 8 -1.36 -49.53 6.00
CA THR A 8 -0.55 -50.60 5.39
C THR A 8 0.94 -50.34 5.60
N ASP A 9 1.38 -49.13 5.24
CA ASP A 9 2.75 -48.67 5.38
C ASP A 9 2.89 -47.75 6.59
N THR A 10 4.05 -47.78 7.22
CA THR A 10 4.41 -46.88 8.32
C THR A 10 5.80 -46.32 8.08
N ILE A 11 5.91 -45.00 8.13
CA ILE A 11 7.18 -44.28 8.12
C ILE A 11 7.49 -43.83 9.54
N ILE A 12 8.77 -44.00 9.92
CA ILE A 12 9.30 -43.56 11.20
C ILE A 12 10.57 -42.75 10.91
N LEU A 13 10.55 -41.48 11.32
CA LEU A 13 11.73 -40.64 11.35
C LEU A 13 12.28 -40.66 12.78
N GLU A 14 13.52 -41.11 12.94
CA GLU A 14 14.20 -41.30 14.22
C GLU A 14 15.69 -40.95 14.14
N GLY A 15 16.44 -41.09 15.24
CA GLY A 15 17.89 -40.85 15.26
C GLY A 15 18.33 -39.39 15.42
N PHE A 16 17.42 -38.48 15.75
CA PHE A 16 17.74 -37.07 16.04
C PHE A 16 17.88 -36.84 17.55
N ASN A 17 18.91 -36.09 17.94
CA ASN A 17 19.20 -35.79 19.34
C ASN A 17 18.49 -34.51 19.80
N VAL A 18 17.77 -34.61 20.91
CA VAL A 18 17.19 -33.46 21.62
C VAL A 18 17.75 -33.48 23.04
N ASN A 19 18.35 -32.36 23.46
CA ASN A 19 18.89 -32.25 24.80
C ASN A 19 17.74 -32.12 25.82
N LEU A 20 17.88 -32.79 26.96
CA LEU A 20 16.90 -32.68 28.04
C LEU A 20 16.95 -31.26 28.64
N ASN A 21 15.79 -30.75 29.06
CA ASN A 21 15.62 -29.44 29.70
C ASN A 21 16.05 -28.24 28.85
N THR A 22 16.12 -28.38 27.52
CA THR A 22 16.33 -27.25 26.61
C THR A 22 15.14 -27.10 25.66
N PRO A 23 14.53 -25.90 25.56
CA PRO A 23 13.46 -25.65 24.60
C PRO A 23 13.91 -26.05 23.20
N THR A 24 13.08 -26.83 22.51
CA THR A 24 13.38 -27.34 21.17
C THR A 24 12.16 -27.14 20.31
N HIS A 25 12.34 -26.42 19.19
CA HIS A 25 11.28 -26.27 18.20
C HIS A 25 11.23 -27.52 17.32
N VAL A 26 10.08 -28.18 17.30
CA VAL A 26 9.83 -29.37 16.48
C VAL A 26 8.74 -29.04 15.47
N LEU A 27 9.02 -29.30 14.21
CA LEU A 27 8.02 -29.17 13.14
C LEU A 27 7.97 -30.45 12.33
N ILE A 28 6.76 -30.92 12.08
CA ILE A 28 6.48 -32.07 11.22
C ILE A 28 5.59 -31.55 10.10
N GLN A 29 5.94 -31.85 8.86
CA GLN A 29 5.12 -31.47 7.72
C GLN A 29 5.11 -32.53 6.64
N GLN A 30 4.07 -32.46 5.81
CA GLN A 30 3.97 -33.22 4.59
C GLN A 30 3.94 -32.28 3.39
N THR A 31 4.92 -32.43 2.50
CA THR A 31 5.05 -31.63 1.27
C THR A 31 4.92 -32.56 0.06
N GLY A 32 3.73 -32.65 -0.49
CA GLY A 32 3.41 -33.65 -1.52
C GLY A 32 3.52 -35.07 -0.94
N SER A 33 4.42 -35.88 -1.49
CA SER A 33 4.71 -37.23 -1.00
C SER A 33 5.78 -37.27 0.09
N ASN A 34 6.44 -36.16 0.42
CA ASN A 34 7.53 -36.15 1.40
C ASN A 34 6.99 -35.90 2.81
N PHE A 35 7.29 -36.80 3.74
CA PHE A 35 7.10 -36.62 5.18
C PHE A 35 8.41 -36.15 5.80
N GLN A 36 8.39 -34.98 6.44
CA GLN A 36 9.60 -34.28 6.86
C GLN A 36 9.52 -33.88 8.33
N LEU A 37 10.65 -34.01 9.03
CA LEU A 37 10.84 -33.57 10.39
C LEU A 37 11.94 -32.52 10.43
N TYR A 38 11.65 -31.40 11.09
CA TYR A 38 12.58 -30.32 11.35
C TYR A 38 12.78 -30.16 12.85
N VAL A 39 14.04 -29.94 13.25
CA VAL A 39 14.44 -29.64 14.63
C VAL A 39 15.22 -28.34 14.62
N ASN A 40 14.79 -27.36 15.42
CA ASN A 40 15.38 -26.01 15.50
C ASN A 40 15.61 -25.36 14.12
N GLY A 41 14.62 -25.51 13.23
CA GLY A 41 14.62 -24.89 11.90
C GLY A 41 15.41 -25.66 10.83
N THR A 42 16.12 -26.73 11.20
CA THR A 42 16.93 -27.55 10.30
C THR A 42 16.26 -28.89 9.99
N LEU A 43 16.39 -29.38 8.75
CA LEU A 43 15.82 -30.67 8.35
C LEU A 43 16.56 -31.80 9.09
N ALA A 44 15.86 -32.50 9.98
CA ALA A 44 16.41 -33.59 10.78
C ALA A 44 16.18 -34.96 10.11
N GLY A 45 15.11 -35.10 9.33
CA GLY A 45 14.82 -36.33 8.60
C GLY A 45 13.73 -36.12 7.55
N SER A 46 13.78 -36.92 6.50
CA SER A 46 12.78 -36.92 5.43
C SER A 46 12.64 -38.33 4.87
N ASP A 47 11.41 -38.71 4.53
CA ASP A 47 11.13 -39.94 3.80
C ASP A 47 9.91 -39.72 2.89
N THR A 48 9.69 -40.62 1.94
CA THR A 48 8.59 -40.52 0.97
C THR A 48 7.47 -41.49 1.34
N LEU A 49 6.28 -40.96 1.60
CA LEU A 49 5.10 -41.78 1.81
C LEU A 49 4.57 -42.30 0.48
N ALA A 50 4.26 -43.60 0.44
CA ALA A 50 3.45 -44.19 -0.63
C ALA A 50 2.06 -43.53 -0.66
N SER A 51 1.58 -43.21 -1.86
CA SER A 51 0.27 -42.59 -2.07
C SER A 51 -0.86 -43.36 -1.37
N GLY A 52 -1.67 -42.69 -0.55
CA GLY A 52 -2.80 -43.31 0.16
C GLY A 52 -3.55 -42.31 1.05
N ASN A 53 -4.75 -42.69 1.50
CA ASN A 53 -5.51 -41.89 2.46
C ASN A 53 -4.91 -42.06 3.86
N ILE A 54 -4.59 -40.94 4.52
CA ILE A 54 -4.05 -40.90 5.89
C ILE A 54 -5.09 -40.42 6.92
N GLN A 55 -6.34 -40.20 6.49
CA GLN A 55 -7.42 -39.81 7.38
C GLN A 55 -7.78 -40.94 8.35
N ASN A 56 -8.06 -40.57 9.60
CA ASN A 56 -8.67 -41.44 10.59
C ASN A 56 -9.77 -40.67 11.35
N GLN A 57 -10.45 -41.35 12.27
CA GLN A 57 -11.50 -40.78 13.13
C GLN A 57 -11.00 -40.52 14.56
N ALA A 58 -9.69 -40.50 14.78
CA ALA A 58 -9.12 -40.32 16.11
C ALA A 58 -9.10 -38.85 16.52
N ASP A 59 -9.29 -38.59 17.81
CA ASP A 59 -9.08 -37.27 18.40
C ASP A 59 -7.60 -36.89 18.38
N ILE A 60 -7.32 -35.58 18.46
CA ILE A 60 -5.97 -35.04 18.59
C ILE A 60 -5.61 -35.01 20.08
N PHE A 61 -4.55 -35.74 20.45
CA PHE A 61 -4.00 -35.72 21.80
C PHE A 61 -2.70 -34.92 21.84
N LEU A 62 -2.59 -34.03 22.81
CA LEU A 62 -1.36 -33.30 23.13
C LEU A 62 -0.79 -33.85 24.44
N GLY A 63 0.50 -34.19 24.43
CA GLY A 63 1.20 -34.70 25.61
C GLY A 63 0.78 -36.11 26.05
N SER A 64 0.06 -36.89 25.23
CA SER A 64 -0.22 -38.31 25.47
C SER A 64 -0.52 -39.02 24.14
N LEU A 65 -0.48 -40.35 24.14
CA LEU A 65 -0.84 -41.17 22.98
C LEU A 65 -2.36 -41.41 22.85
N GLY A 66 -3.12 -41.03 23.86
CA GLY A 66 -4.56 -41.29 23.95
C GLY A 66 -5.02 -41.37 25.41
N ILE A 67 -6.25 -41.82 25.62
CA ILE A 67 -6.84 -42.03 26.95
C ILE A 67 -6.95 -43.53 27.20
N ASP A 68 -6.52 -43.96 28.39
CA ASP A 68 -6.73 -45.32 28.87
C ASP A 68 -8.21 -45.51 29.18
N ALA A 69 -8.86 -46.44 28.46
CA ALA A 69 -10.30 -46.66 28.57
C ALA A 69 -10.75 -47.15 29.96
N THR A 70 -9.83 -47.68 30.77
CA THR A 70 -10.13 -48.22 32.10
C THR A 70 -9.95 -47.17 33.18
N THR A 71 -8.90 -46.36 33.09
CA THR A 71 -8.53 -45.39 34.14
C THR A 71 -8.88 -43.94 33.80
N GLY A 72 -9.19 -43.63 32.55
CA GLY A 72 -9.44 -42.26 32.08
C GLY A 72 -8.20 -41.37 32.03
N ASN A 73 -7.01 -41.92 32.30
CA ASN A 73 -5.75 -41.17 32.31
C ASN A 73 -5.06 -41.19 30.94
N GLY A 74 -4.15 -40.23 30.71
CA GLY A 74 -3.33 -40.19 29.49
C GLY A 74 -2.39 -41.39 29.36
N LEU A 75 -2.49 -42.12 28.25
CA LEU A 75 -1.58 -43.21 27.90
C LEU A 75 -0.22 -42.63 27.48
N GLN A 76 0.86 -43.13 28.08
CA GLN A 76 2.24 -42.71 27.78
C GLN A 76 2.42 -41.19 27.79
N GLY A 77 2.01 -40.56 28.89
CA GLY A 77 2.09 -39.10 29.04
C GLY A 77 3.50 -38.54 28.82
N PHE A 78 3.57 -37.44 28.07
CA PHE A 78 4.76 -36.64 27.89
C PHE A 78 5.12 -35.94 29.20
N ARG A 79 6.38 -36.04 29.61
CA ARG A 79 6.92 -35.36 30.78
C ARG A 79 7.79 -34.21 30.31
N GLY A 80 7.21 -33.02 30.24
CA GLY A 80 7.87 -31.80 29.82
C GLY A 80 6.86 -30.67 29.64
N GLU A 81 7.35 -29.55 29.13
CA GLU A 81 6.54 -28.38 28.82
C GLU A 81 6.27 -28.37 27.31
N ILE A 82 5.02 -28.08 26.94
CA ILE A 82 4.61 -27.83 25.55
C ILE A 82 4.15 -26.39 25.52
N ASP A 83 4.73 -25.60 24.62
CA ASP A 83 4.35 -24.22 24.38
C ASP A 83 4.16 -24.00 22.87
N GLU A 84 3.28 -23.07 22.52
CA GLU A 84 2.98 -22.62 21.15
C GLU A 84 2.68 -23.76 20.13
N PHE A 85 1.60 -24.51 20.37
CA PHE A 85 1.11 -25.50 19.42
C PHE A 85 0.41 -24.84 18.22
N LEU A 86 0.98 -25.02 17.03
CA LEU A 86 0.47 -24.49 15.77
C LEU A 86 0.19 -25.63 14.78
N MET A 87 -0.92 -25.53 14.05
CA MET A 87 -1.27 -26.45 12.96
C MET A 87 -1.63 -25.65 11.71
N PHE A 88 -1.03 -26.04 10.58
CA PHE A 88 -1.24 -25.40 9.30
C PHE A 88 -1.89 -26.36 8.30
N SER A 89 -2.78 -25.82 7.46
CA SER A 89 -3.38 -26.56 6.34
C SER A 89 -2.51 -26.56 5.08
N LYS A 90 -1.23 -26.15 5.19
CA LYS A 90 -0.26 -26.08 4.10
C LYS A 90 1.13 -26.50 4.58
N ALA A 91 1.96 -26.98 3.64
CA ALA A 91 3.39 -27.13 3.87
C ALA A 91 4.05 -25.74 3.97
N LEU A 92 5.03 -25.61 4.86
CA LEU A 92 5.80 -24.39 5.06
C LEU A 92 7.09 -24.42 4.23
N THR A 93 7.50 -23.25 3.78
CA THR A 93 8.78 -23.01 3.13
C THR A 93 9.93 -23.07 4.14
N ALA A 94 11.15 -23.33 3.67
CA ALA A 94 12.34 -23.37 4.54
C ALA A 94 12.53 -22.07 5.34
N SER A 95 12.20 -20.91 4.74
CA SER A 95 12.26 -19.61 5.43
C SER A 95 11.20 -19.48 6.53
N GLU A 96 9.95 -19.88 6.27
CA GLU A 96 8.89 -19.89 7.28
C GLU A 96 9.24 -20.81 8.45
N ILE A 97 9.82 -21.99 8.18
CA ILE A 97 10.24 -22.95 9.22
C ILE A 97 11.36 -22.37 10.09
N LEU A 98 12.39 -21.78 9.47
CA LEU A 98 13.50 -21.16 10.19
C LEU A 98 13.00 -20.02 11.08
N GLN A 99 12.09 -19.20 10.55
CA GLN A 99 11.49 -18.09 11.26
C GLN A 99 10.70 -18.58 12.48
N LEU A 100 9.80 -19.56 12.33
CA LEU A 100 9.06 -20.14 13.46
C LEU A 100 10.00 -20.72 14.53
N SER A 101 11.09 -21.35 14.12
CA SER A 101 12.04 -21.98 15.05
C SER A 101 12.90 -21.01 15.87
N SER A 102 13.00 -19.75 15.44
CA SER A 102 13.86 -18.73 16.05
C SER A 102 13.08 -17.56 16.64
N THR A 103 11.77 -17.49 16.39
CA THR A 103 10.91 -16.42 16.87
C THR A 103 10.42 -16.73 18.28
N ASN A 104 10.51 -15.73 19.17
CA ASN A 104 9.95 -15.83 20.51
C ASN A 104 8.41 -15.88 20.45
N SER A 105 7.76 -16.57 21.39
CA SER A 105 6.30 -16.65 21.47
C SER A 105 5.60 -15.29 21.43
N LEU A 106 6.22 -14.26 21.99
CA LEU A 106 5.71 -12.88 22.00
C LEU A 106 5.78 -12.15 20.64
N ASP A 107 6.50 -12.69 19.66
CA ASP A 107 6.73 -12.10 18.34
C ASP A 107 6.18 -12.96 17.18
N LEU A 108 5.58 -14.13 17.45
CA LEU A 108 5.04 -15.07 16.46
C LEU A 108 4.02 -14.46 15.48
N MET A 109 3.29 -13.42 15.91
CA MET A 109 2.26 -12.75 15.10
C MET A 109 2.74 -11.47 14.40
N VAL A 110 4.04 -11.15 14.51
CA VAL A 110 4.55 -9.82 14.17
C VAL A 110 5.51 -9.85 12.99
N THR A 111 6.03 -11.02 12.67
CA THR A 111 7.02 -11.20 11.62
C THR A 111 6.36 -11.21 10.24
N ASN A 112 6.06 -10.02 9.73
CA ASN A 112 5.53 -9.83 8.38
C ASN A 112 6.60 -10.01 7.29
N ASN A 113 6.11 -10.21 6.07
CA ASN A 113 6.86 -10.14 4.82
C ASN A 113 7.74 -8.87 4.77
N ASN A 114 8.75 -8.79 3.90
CA ASN A 114 9.71 -7.67 3.83
C ASN A 114 9.08 -6.29 3.47
N SER A 115 7.76 -6.20 3.40
CA SER A 115 6.97 -4.97 3.27
C SER A 115 6.27 -4.67 4.59
N VAL A 116 6.54 -3.50 5.16
CA VAL A 116 6.01 -3.06 6.47
C VAL A 116 4.67 -2.34 6.39
N GLY A 117 4.09 -2.18 5.19
CA GLY A 117 2.85 -1.43 5.02
C GLY A 117 2.62 -0.96 3.58
N ASN A 118 1.63 -0.08 3.40
CA ASN A 118 1.22 0.49 2.12
C ASN A 118 1.01 2.02 2.23
N VAL A 119 1.23 2.72 1.11
CA VAL A 119 0.92 4.15 0.93
C VAL A 119 -0.19 4.30 -0.10
N PHE A 120 -1.26 4.99 0.27
CA PHE A 120 -2.44 5.25 -0.56
C PHE A 120 -2.46 6.71 -0.99
N TYR A 121 -1.80 7.00 -2.12
CA TYR A 121 -1.58 8.38 -2.60
C TYR A 121 -2.86 9.17 -2.82
N GLY A 122 -3.89 8.57 -3.43
CA GLY A 122 -5.15 9.26 -3.74
C GLY A 122 -5.92 9.72 -2.49
N GLN A 123 -5.66 9.08 -1.35
CA GLN A 123 -6.31 9.40 -0.07
C GLN A 123 -5.36 10.07 0.93
N GLY A 124 -4.07 10.23 0.58
CA GLY A 124 -3.05 10.73 1.50
C GLY A 124 -2.87 9.86 2.75
N MET A 125 -3.17 8.56 2.67
CA MET A 125 -3.10 7.66 3.82
C MET A 125 -1.87 6.76 3.77
N ILE A 126 -1.27 6.49 4.93
CA ILE A 126 -0.19 5.51 5.09
C ILE A 126 -0.64 4.50 6.13
N VAL A 127 -0.59 3.21 5.79
CA VAL A 127 -0.93 2.11 6.68
C VAL A 127 0.32 1.30 6.93
N ILE A 128 0.76 1.23 8.19
CA ILE A 128 1.96 0.50 8.60
C ILE A 128 1.53 -0.67 9.48
N SER A 129 1.92 -1.87 9.09
CA SER A 129 1.83 -3.07 9.93
C SER A 129 3.02 -3.13 10.89
N ASP A 130 2.87 -3.80 12.03
CA ASP A 130 3.93 -3.90 13.04
C ASP A 130 5.25 -4.37 12.40
N PRO A 131 6.31 -3.55 12.42
CA PRO A 131 7.54 -3.78 11.66
C PRO A 131 8.62 -4.50 12.49
N ARG A 132 8.25 -5.07 13.65
CA ARG A 132 9.15 -5.93 14.43
C ARG A 132 9.38 -7.26 13.71
N PRO A 133 10.52 -7.92 13.95
CA PRO A 133 11.62 -7.53 14.84
C PRO A 133 12.65 -6.58 14.19
N LYS A 134 12.53 -6.30 12.89
CA LYS A 134 13.58 -5.59 12.14
C LYS A 134 13.74 -4.13 12.56
N TYR A 135 12.64 -3.44 12.87
CA TYR A 135 12.64 -2.01 13.19
C TYR A 135 12.17 -1.71 14.62
N GLY A 136 12.10 -2.73 15.48
CA GLY A 136 11.73 -2.60 16.88
C GLY A 136 11.85 -3.93 17.62
N THR A 137 11.82 -3.89 18.95
CA THR A 137 11.87 -5.09 19.80
C THR A 137 10.63 -5.19 20.67
N ILE A 138 10.48 -6.27 21.45
CA ILE A 138 9.45 -6.40 22.50
C ILE A 138 9.46 -5.17 23.43
N THR A 139 10.65 -4.63 23.73
CA THR A 139 10.85 -3.47 24.62
C THR A 139 10.73 -2.12 23.88
N THR A 140 11.06 -2.08 22.59
CA THR A 140 11.03 -0.87 21.75
C THR A 140 10.05 -1.04 20.59
N LYS A 141 8.74 -1.02 20.90
CA LYS A 141 7.69 -1.08 19.87
C LYS A 141 7.46 0.30 19.27
N LEU A 142 7.41 0.38 17.95
CA LEU A 142 7.14 1.63 17.22
C LEU A 142 5.76 2.23 17.54
N PHE A 143 4.76 1.39 17.81
CA PHE A 143 3.38 1.82 18.09
C PHE A 143 2.93 1.46 19.51
N ASN A 144 3.81 1.57 20.51
CA ASN A 144 3.33 1.40 21.88
C ASN A 144 2.65 2.68 22.35
N ASP A 145 1.35 2.63 22.62
CA ASP A 145 0.65 3.70 23.34
C ASP A 145 1.17 3.81 24.80
N ARG A 146 1.92 2.80 25.28
CA ARG A 146 2.22 2.58 26.70
C ARG A 146 3.58 1.90 26.97
N LEU A 147 4.60 2.65 27.41
CA LEU A 147 5.91 2.14 27.87
C LEU A 147 5.83 1.70 29.35
N TYR A 148 6.40 0.55 29.70
CA TYR A 148 6.52 0.10 31.10
C TYR A 148 7.81 0.66 31.73
N ASN A 149 7.67 1.56 32.72
CA ASN A 149 8.81 2.12 33.45
C ASN A 149 9.22 1.16 34.58
N THR A 150 10.41 0.57 34.48
CA THR A 150 10.92 -0.41 35.46
C THR A 150 11.35 0.19 36.80
N VAL A 151 11.63 1.49 36.86
CA VAL A 151 11.98 2.18 38.11
C VAL A 151 10.72 2.50 38.92
N THR A 152 9.66 2.91 38.26
CA THR A 152 8.39 3.25 38.92
C THR A 152 7.36 2.12 38.92
N GLN A 153 7.63 1.02 38.20
CA GLN A 153 6.72 -0.10 37.96
C GLN A 153 5.34 0.33 37.42
N THR A 154 5.32 1.37 36.58
CA THR A 154 4.08 1.93 36.03
C THR A 154 4.14 2.02 34.51
N THR A 155 3.02 1.74 33.86
CA THR A 155 2.83 1.97 32.43
C THR A 155 2.56 3.45 32.15
N GLN A 156 3.40 4.11 31.38
CA GLN A 156 3.27 5.54 31.01
C GLN A 156 3.01 5.69 29.51
N SER A 157 2.25 6.71 29.12
CA SER A 157 2.02 7.02 27.70
C SER A 157 3.32 7.34 26.99
N ALA A 158 3.56 6.67 25.86
CA ALA A 158 4.75 6.89 25.05
C ALA A 158 4.35 7.69 23.81
N THR A 159 4.83 8.93 23.72
CA THR A 159 4.75 9.69 22.47
C THR A 159 5.69 9.08 21.44
N LEU A 160 5.21 8.92 20.20
CA LEU A 160 5.99 8.54 19.02
C LEU A 160 7.12 9.57 18.84
N SER A 161 8.28 9.35 19.49
CA SER A 161 9.14 10.50 19.81
C SER A 161 9.93 11.05 18.62
N THR A 162 9.89 10.40 17.45
CA THR A 162 10.05 11.01 16.12
C THR A 162 10.00 9.91 15.06
N LEU A 163 8.89 9.78 14.33
CA LEU A 163 8.91 9.06 13.05
C LEU A 163 9.33 10.07 11.98
N GLU A 164 10.57 9.99 11.52
CA GLU A 164 11.03 10.77 10.38
C GLU A 164 10.78 9.97 9.09
N PHE A 165 9.95 10.52 8.21
CA PHE A 165 9.64 9.93 6.92
C PHE A 165 10.04 10.89 5.81
N SER A 166 10.89 10.41 4.91
CA SER A 166 11.32 11.14 3.72
C SER A 166 10.73 10.43 2.50
N TYR A 167 9.98 11.18 1.69
CA TYR A 167 9.34 10.67 0.49
C TYR A 167 9.54 11.61 -0.69
N ASN A 168 9.72 11.01 -1.86
CA ASN A 168 9.82 11.71 -3.12
C ASN A 168 8.69 11.22 -4.05
N SER A 169 7.83 12.14 -4.47
CA SER A 169 6.74 11.87 -5.40
C SER A 169 7.02 12.54 -6.74
N THR A 170 6.66 11.86 -7.83
CA THR A 170 6.62 12.45 -9.15
C THR A 170 5.16 12.57 -9.56
N VAL A 171 4.65 13.79 -9.68
CA VAL A 171 3.32 14.06 -10.25
C VAL A 171 3.51 14.52 -11.68
N THR A 172 2.82 13.89 -12.63
CA THR A 172 2.77 14.34 -14.02
C THR A 172 1.68 15.40 -14.15
N LEU A 173 2.06 16.61 -14.55
CA LEU A 173 1.13 17.69 -14.88
C LEU A 173 1.01 17.78 -16.40
N TYR A 174 -0.21 17.95 -16.90
CA TYR A 174 -0.46 18.20 -18.31
C TYR A 174 -0.71 19.70 -18.51
N GLU A 175 0.08 20.33 -19.38
CA GLU A 175 -0.10 21.73 -19.78
C GLU A 175 -0.60 21.79 -21.22
N HIS A 176 -1.64 22.58 -21.45
CA HIS A 176 -2.14 22.89 -22.78
C HIS A 176 -1.69 24.30 -23.20
N GLU A 177 -1.00 24.40 -24.34
CA GLU A 177 -0.61 25.68 -24.97
C GLU A 177 -1.36 25.89 -26.28
N TYR A 178 -2.03 27.04 -26.39
CA TYR A 178 -2.70 27.48 -27.61
C TYR A 178 -2.16 28.85 -28.05
N ILE A 179 -1.74 28.95 -29.32
CA ILE A 179 -1.30 30.21 -29.92
C ILE A 179 -2.44 30.78 -30.75
N CYS A 180 -3.07 31.83 -30.24
CA CYS A 180 -4.06 32.62 -30.97
C CYS A 180 -3.35 33.72 -31.76
N ARG A 181 -3.28 33.55 -33.09
CA ARG A 181 -2.69 34.55 -33.98
C ARG A 181 -3.76 35.47 -34.52
N ILE A 182 -3.62 36.77 -34.26
CA ILE A 182 -4.46 37.83 -34.81
C ILE A 182 -3.61 38.58 -35.83
N LYS A 183 -4.00 38.56 -37.10
CA LYS A 183 -3.23 39.23 -38.17
C LYS A 183 -3.42 40.74 -38.14
N GLN A 184 -2.55 41.45 -38.87
CA GLN A 184 -2.84 42.80 -39.35
C GLN A 184 -4.21 42.81 -40.05
N ASP A 185 -4.93 43.92 -39.93
CA ASP A 185 -6.31 44.09 -40.45
C ASP A 185 -7.43 43.27 -39.78
N GLU A 186 -7.14 42.33 -38.87
CA GLU A 186 -8.15 41.57 -38.13
C GLU A 186 -8.53 42.23 -36.78
N PHE A 187 -9.82 42.15 -36.43
CA PHE A 187 -10.37 42.63 -35.15
C PHE A 187 -10.04 44.09 -34.80
N ASN A 188 -9.89 44.94 -35.83
CA ASN A 188 -9.63 46.38 -35.66
C ASN A 188 -10.89 47.18 -35.28
N PHE A 189 -12.02 46.52 -35.07
CA PHE A 189 -13.28 47.13 -34.65
C PHE A 189 -13.80 46.48 -33.37
N THR A 190 -14.42 47.25 -32.47
CA THR A 190 -14.97 46.71 -31.23
C THR A 190 -16.39 46.16 -31.45
N ALA A 191 -16.71 45.05 -30.80
CA ALA A 191 -18.06 44.49 -30.78
C ALA A 191 -18.96 45.14 -29.71
N ASN A 192 -18.47 46.12 -28.95
CA ASN A 192 -19.24 46.77 -27.89
C ASN A 192 -20.41 47.60 -28.48
N PRO A 193 -21.68 47.29 -28.16
CA PRO A 193 -22.85 48.01 -28.70
C PRO A 193 -22.85 49.52 -28.42
N THR A 194 -22.13 50.01 -27.41
CA THR A 194 -22.10 51.45 -27.06
C THR A 194 -21.47 52.33 -28.15
N ILE A 195 -20.79 51.73 -29.13
CA ILE A 195 -20.26 52.47 -30.29
C ILE A 195 -21.34 52.79 -31.34
N ARG A 196 -22.49 52.12 -31.29
CA ARG A 196 -23.58 52.29 -32.26
C ARG A 196 -24.33 53.59 -31.99
N GLN A 197 -24.89 54.19 -33.04
CA GLN A 197 -25.60 55.46 -32.94
C GLN A 197 -26.75 55.36 -31.91
N ASN A 198 -26.92 56.41 -31.10
CA ASN A 198 -27.93 56.46 -30.03
C ASN A 198 -27.86 55.35 -28.97
N ASN A 199 -26.72 54.64 -28.84
CA ASN A 199 -26.59 53.44 -27.98
C ASN A 199 -27.59 52.32 -28.33
N ASP A 200 -28.13 52.32 -29.55
CA ASP A 200 -29.04 51.29 -30.01
C ASP A 200 -28.24 50.07 -30.50
N ALA A 201 -28.47 48.92 -29.88
CA ALA A 201 -27.80 47.67 -30.24
C ALA A 201 -28.13 47.21 -31.68
N ASN A 202 -29.27 47.64 -32.23
CA ASN A 202 -29.72 47.30 -33.58
C ASN A 202 -29.28 48.30 -34.65
N SER A 203 -28.69 49.44 -34.26
CA SER A 203 -28.23 50.44 -35.21
C SER A 203 -26.97 49.95 -35.93
N GLU A 204 -27.01 49.93 -37.26
CA GLU A 204 -25.87 49.54 -38.11
C GLU A 204 -24.80 50.63 -38.21
N LEU A 205 -25.13 51.87 -37.80
CA LEU A 205 -24.26 53.03 -37.93
C LEU A 205 -23.42 53.25 -36.66
N PRO A 206 -22.09 53.31 -36.76
CA PRO A 206 -21.24 53.69 -35.63
C PRO A 206 -21.27 55.20 -35.37
N LYS A 207 -20.99 55.61 -34.13
CA LYS A 207 -20.86 57.03 -33.75
C LYS A 207 -19.65 57.68 -34.44
N SER A 208 -19.75 59.00 -34.66
CA SER A 208 -18.73 59.79 -35.37
C SER A 208 -17.32 59.78 -34.75
N PHE A 209 -17.14 59.41 -33.48
CA PHE A 209 -15.79 59.31 -32.89
C PHE A 209 -15.07 58.02 -33.32
N VAL A 210 -15.80 57.00 -33.78
CA VAL A 210 -15.27 55.70 -34.19
C VAL A 210 -14.65 55.78 -35.59
N SER A 211 -15.11 56.74 -36.41
CA SER A 211 -14.57 57.01 -37.75
C SER A 211 -13.28 57.85 -37.74
N ASN A 212 -12.77 58.22 -36.56
CA ASN A 212 -11.47 58.89 -36.42
C ASN A 212 -10.33 57.86 -36.59
N SER A 213 -9.26 58.25 -37.27
CA SER A 213 -8.03 57.46 -37.43
C SER A 213 -7.32 57.14 -36.11
N GLU A 214 -7.60 57.88 -35.04
CA GLU A 214 -7.05 57.61 -33.70
C GLU A 214 -7.81 56.53 -32.91
N PHE A 215 -8.98 56.09 -33.38
CA PHE A 215 -9.75 55.06 -32.69
C PHE A 215 -9.08 53.69 -32.83
N SER A 216 -8.88 52.99 -31.71
CA SER A 216 -8.41 51.60 -31.75
C SER A 216 -9.00 50.79 -30.58
N PRO A 217 -9.48 49.56 -30.82
CA PRO A 217 -9.98 48.71 -29.75
C PRO A 217 -8.85 48.17 -28.88
N TYR A 218 -9.20 47.77 -27.65
CA TYR A 218 -8.30 47.09 -26.73
C TYR A 218 -8.76 45.66 -26.50
N VAL A 219 -7.84 44.71 -26.62
CA VAL A 219 -8.09 43.31 -26.29
C VAL A 219 -7.92 43.14 -24.78
N THR A 220 -8.96 42.65 -24.10
CA THR A 220 -8.96 42.43 -22.64
C THR A 220 -9.17 40.97 -22.27
N THR A 221 -9.81 40.20 -23.15
CA THR A 221 -10.22 38.82 -22.89
C THR A 221 -10.11 38.01 -24.18
N VAL A 222 -9.67 36.77 -24.05
CA VAL A 222 -9.62 35.77 -25.13
C VAL A 222 -10.53 34.62 -24.75
N GLY A 223 -11.47 34.28 -25.63
CA GLY A 223 -12.32 33.10 -25.50
C GLY A 223 -11.92 32.03 -26.50
N LEU A 224 -11.74 30.79 -26.04
CA LEU A 224 -11.56 29.63 -26.90
C LEU A 224 -12.90 28.95 -27.10
N TYR A 225 -13.25 28.66 -28.37
CA TYR A 225 -14.53 28.05 -28.74
C TYR A 225 -14.29 26.71 -29.42
N ASN A 226 -15.21 25.76 -29.21
CA ASN A 226 -15.18 24.48 -29.90
C ASN A 226 -15.79 24.58 -31.32
N LYS A 227 -15.78 23.45 -32.05
CA LYS A 227 -16.35 23.35 -33.41
C LYS A 227 -17.86 23.65 -33.50
N ASN A 228 -18.59 23.57 -32.39
CA ASN A 228 -20.02 23.89 -32.32
C ASN A 228 -20.27 25.37 -31.97
N GLY A 229 -19.22 26.16 -31.74
CA GLY A 229 -19.33 27.56 -31.31
C GLY A 229 -19.56 27.75 -29.81
N GLU A 230 -19.35 26.71 -28.99
CA GLU A 230 -19.50 26.80 -27.53
C GLU A 230 -18.17 27.25 -26.90
N LEU A 231 -18.25 28.17 -25.92
CA LEU A 231 -17.08 28.67 -25.19
C LEU A 231 -16.53 27.56 -24.26
N VAL A 232 -15.28 27.16 -24.45
CA VAL A 232 -14.61 26.11 -23.67
C VAL A 232 -13.58 26.64 -22.67
N ALA A 233 -13.00 27.80 -22.92
CA ALA A 233 -12.07 28.44 -21.99
C ALA A 233 -12.05 29.97 -22.18
N ILE A 234 -11.73 30.70 -21.12
CA ILE A 234 -11.64 32.16 -21.13
C ILE A 234 -10.37 32.62 -20.40
N GLY A 235 -9.56 33.42 -21.07
CA GLY A 235 -8.37 34.05 -20.51
C GLY A 235 -8.56 35.55 -20.43
N LYS A 236 -8.37 36.14 -19.24
CA LYS A 236 -8.35 37.61 -19.07
C LYS A 236 -6.91 38.10 -19.07
N LEU A 237 -6.65 39.17 -19.82
CA LEU A 237 -5.36 39.83 -19.84
C LEU A 237 -5.23 40.71 -18.59
N ALA A 238 -4.06 40.67 -17.93
CA ALA A 238 -3.78 41.52 -16.78
C ALA A 238 -3.80 43.02 -17.14
N THR A 239 -3.40 43.34 -18.37
CA THR A 239 -3.46 44.69 -18.94
C THR A 239 -4.09 44.64 -20.33
N PRO A 240 -5.02 45.56 -20.65
CA PRO A 240 -5.59 45.66 -21.99
C PRO A 240 -4.52 45.97 -23.03
N ILE A 241 -4.49 45.21 -24.13
CA ILE A 241 -3.54 45.43 -25.22
C ILE A 241 -4.23 46.25 -26.33
N LYS A 242 -3.70 47.43 -26.66
CA LYS A 242 -4.19 48.24 -27.78
C LYS A 242 -3.96 47.50 -29.09
N LYS A 243 -5.03 47.22 -29.85
CA LYS A 243 -4.88 46.65 -31.19
C LYS A 243 -4.40 47.73 -32.16
N ARG A 244 -3.35 47.41 -32.90
CA ARG A 244 -2.85 48.22 -34.02
C ARG A 244 -3.23 47.52 -35.32
N ASP A 245 -3.55 48.32 -36.33
CA ASP A 245 -3.88 47.88 -37.68
C ASP A 245 -2.68 47.32 -38.45
N THR A 246 -1.50 47.92 -38.23
CA THR A 246 -0.25 47.70 -38.96
C THR A 246 0.63 46.55 -38.46
N VAL A 247 0.24 45.85 -37.39
CA VAL A 247 1.05 44.76 -36.82
C VAL A 247 0.20 43.57 -36.36
N ASP A 248 0.81 42.39 -36.47
CA ASP A 248 0.27 41.14 -35.95
C ASP A 248 0.35 41.08 -34.41
N LEU A 249 -0.61 40.41 -33.79
CA LEU A 249 -0.64 40.14 -32.35
C LEU A 249 -0.78 38.64 -32.11
N ASN A 250 0.18 38.06 -31.40
CA ASN A 250 0.10 36.67 -30.93
C ASN A 250 -0.24 36.65 -29.46
N ILE A 251 -1.31 35.93 -29.09
CA ILE A 251 -1.69 35.69 -27.70
C ILE A 251 -1.49 34.20 -27.42
N ILE A 252 -0.65 33.90 -26.42
CA ILE A 252 -0.40 32.54 -25.98
C ILE A 252 -1.26 32.28 -24.75
N VAL A 253 -2.14 31.28 -24.85
CA VAL A 253 -3.00 30.84 -23.75
C VAL A 253 -2.44 29.53 -23.22
N ARG A 254 -2.11 29.51 -21.92
CA ARG A 254 -1.61 28.33 -21.21
C ARG A 254 -2.52 28.03 -20.03
N PHE A 255 -2.87 26.76 -19.86
CA PHE A 255 -3.59 26.29 -18.67
C PHE A 255 -3.19 24.85 -18.34
N ASP A 256 -3.21 24.55 -17.05
CA ASP A 256 -3.00 23.24 -16.48
C ASP A 256 -4.31 22.45 -16.37
N THR A 257 -4.22 21.12 -16.42
CA THR A 257 -5.32 20.18 -16.16
C THR A 257 -4.85 19.02 -15.30
#